data_AF-A0A815NCI1-F1
#
_entry.id   AF-A0A815NCI1-F1
#
_cell.length_a   1.000
_cell.length_b   1.000
_cell.length_c   1.000
_cell.angle_alpha   90.00
_cell.angle_beta   90.00
_cell.angle_gamma   90.00
#
_symmetry.space_group_name_H-M   'P 1'
#
loop_
_entity.id
_entity.type
_entity.pdbx_description
1 polymer ?
#
loop_
_entity_poly.entity_id
_entity_poly.type
_entity_poly.pdbx_seq_one_letter_code
_entity_poly.pdbx_strand_id
1 'polypeptide(L)'
;MQSSLSSLIAIMNSVIYYLYEIGGPVLMVIGTVGCTINLIVFSQKSLRKNPCSIYFIAFNIANFFYIYSSLLALILSAGYNVNPSVYNLIICRLRLYASLLFDCLSAFYLILASIDRVFIT
;
A
#
# COMPACT_ATOMS: atom_id res chain seq x y z
N MET A 1 6.54 32.55 22.27
CA MET A 1 6.35 32.08 20.88
C MET A 1 6.95 30.69 20.64
N GLN A 2 8.16 30.39 21.15
CA GLN A 2 8.75 29.04 21.08
C GLN A 2 7.93 27.97 21.84
N SER A 3 7.32 28.35 22.98
CA SER A 3 6.53 27.44 23.84
C SER A 3 5.20 27.01 23.24
N SER A 4 4.54 27.86 22.45
CA SER A 4 3.29 27.53 21.77
C SER A 4 3.51 26.63 20.56
N LEU A 5 4.67 26.76 19.89
CA LEU A 5 5.05 25.93 18.75
C LEU A 5 5.38 24.50 19.18
N SER A 6 6.13 24.32 20.27
CA SER A 6 6.48 23.00 20.80
C SER A 6 5.26 22.23 21.31
N SER A 7 4.29 22.90 21.94
CA SER A 7 3.02 22.29 22.30
C SER A 7 2.19 21.86 21.09
N LEU A 8 2.22 22.61 19.99
CA LEU A 8 1.47 22.29 18.77
C LEU A 8 2.06 21.06 18.06
N ILE A 9 3.40 20.97 17.99
CA ILE A 9 4.11 19.80 17.46
C ILE A 9 3.82 18.54 18.30
N ALA A 10 3.76 18.67 19.63
CA ALA A 10 3.47 17.55 20.53
C ALA A 10 2.05 16.98 20.30
N ILE A 11 1.06 17.86 20.08
CA ILE A 11 -0.31 17.45 19.78
C ILE A 11 -0.36 16.73 18.42
N MET A 12 0.30 17.27 17.39
CA MET A 12 0.32 16.64 16.06
C MET A 12 0.96 15.24 16.09
N ASN A 13 2.08 15.08 16.80
CA ASN A 13 2.73 13.77 16.93
C ASN A 13 1.86 12.76 17.69
N SER A 14 1.12 13.21 18.70
CA SER A 14 0.19 12.35 19.45
C SER A 14 -0.96 11.87 18.56
N VAL A 15 -1.53 12.76 17.73
CA VAL A 15 -2.59 12.40 16.77
C VAL A 15 -2.08 11.39 15.75
N ILE A 16 -0.89 11.61 15.20
CA ILE A 16 -0.22 10.69 14.27
C ILE A 16 -0.04 9.31 14.91
N TYR A 17 0.43 9.27 16.15
CA TYR A 17 0.64 8.05 16.91
C TYR A 17 -0.65 7.22 17.03
N TYR A 18 -1.75 7.80 17.53
CA TYR A 18 -3.03 7.10 17.63
C TYR A 18 -3.61 6.69 16.27
N LEU A 19 -3.44 7.54 15.25
CA LEU A 19 -3.91 7.26 13.90
C LEU A 19 -3.20 6.04 13.28
N TYR A 20 -1.89 5.92 13.45
CA TYR A 20 -1.12 4.80 12.89
C TYR A 20 -1.17 3.54 13.75
N GLU A 21 -1.31 3.67 15.07
CA GLU A 21 -1.47 2.53 15.97
C GLU A 21 -2.79 1.79 15.72
N ILE A 22 -3.89 2.53 15.52
CA ILE A 22 -5.23 1.95 15.34
C ILE A 22 -5.63 1.89 13.86
N GLY A 23 -5.48 2.99 13.13
CA GLY A 23 -5.90 3.09 11.72
C GLY A 23 -5.02 2.25 10.78
N GLY A 24 -3.74 2.12 11.08
CA GLY A 24 -2.80 1.29 10.33
C GLY A 24 -3.21 -0.18 10.21
N PRO A 25 -3.36 -0.92 11.34
CA PRO A 25 -3.76 -2.33 11.28
C PRO A 25 -5.16 -2.52 10.69
N VAL A 26 -6.10 -1.60 10.94
CA VAL A 26 -7.44 -1.64 10.32
C VAL A 26 -7.34 -1.54 8.79
N LEU A 27 -6.55 -0.59 8.26
CA LEU A 27 -6.32 -0.48 6.83
C LEU A 27 -5.64 -1.74 6.26
N MET A 28 -4.72 -2.34 7.02
CA MET A 28 -4.02 -3.55 6.58
C MET A 28 -4.98 -4.75 6.49
N VAL A 29 -5.87 -4.92 7.46
CA VAL A 29 -6.92 -5.97 7.41
C VAL A 29 -7.90 -5.72 6.27
N ILE A 30 -8.38 -4.49 6.10
CA ILE A 30 -9.31 -4.17 5.01
C ILE A 30 -8.63 -4.35 3.65
N GLY A 31 -7.39 -3.89 3.51
CA GLY A 31 -6.62 -3.99 2.27
C GLY A 31 -6.31 -5.44 1.89
N THR A 32 -5.94 -6.28 2.85
CA THR A 32 -5.68 -7.72 2.62
C THR A 32 -6.95 -8.48 2.26
N VAL A 33 -8.05 -8.24 2.99
CA VAL A 33 -9.36 -8.84 2.69
C VAL A 33 -9.84 -8.40 1.30
N GLY A 34 -9.74 -7.11 0.99
CA GLY A 34 -10.09 -6.55 -0.32
C GLY A 34 -9.29 -7.17 -1.47
N CYS A 35 -7.97 -7.29 -1.32
CA CYS A 35 -7.11 -7.95 -2.31
C CYS A 35 -7.48 -9.43 -2.49
N THR A 36 -7.78 -10.14 -1.39
CA THR A 36 -8.14 -11.56 -1.42
C THR A 36 -9.47 -11.80 -2.14
N ILE A 37 -10.48 -10.97 -1.85
CA ILE A 37 -11.79 -11.03 -2.53
C ILE A 37 -11.63 -10.73 -4.02
N ASN A 38 -10.88 -9.69 -4.38
CA ASN A 38 -10.61 -9.37 -5.78
C ASN A 38 -9.91 -10.53 -6.51
N LEU A 39 -8.90 -11.15 -5.88
CA LEU A 39 -8.22 -12.34 -6.43
C LEU A 39 -9.19 -13.50 -6.67
N ILE A 40 -10.10 -13.77 -5.73
CA ILE A 40 -11.11 -14.84 -5.86
C ILE A 40 -12.07 -14.52 -7.00
N VAL A 41 -12.57 -13.29 -7.09
CA VAL A 41 -13.50 -12.86 -8.14
C VAL A 41 -12.86 -12.96 -9.52
N PHE A 42 -11.66 -12.41 -9.70
CA PHE A 42 -10.95 -12.46 -10.98
C PHE A 42 -10.43 -13.86 -11.34
N SER A 43 -10.28 -14.76 -10.37
CA SER A 43 -9.91 -16.16 -10.62
C SER A 43 -11.10 -17.01 -11.11
N GLN A 44 -12.34 -16.51 -11.07
CA GLN A 44 -13.48 -17.23 -11.63
C GLN A 44 -13.35 -17.46 -13.15
N LYS A 45 -13.67 -18.67 -13.60
CA LYS A 45 -13.57 -19.10 -15.01
C LYS A 45 -14.35 -18.19 -15.99
N SER A 46 -15.39 -17.50 -15.51
CA SER A 46 -16.20 -16.60 -16.33
C SER A 46 -15.43 -15.34 -16.78
N LEU A 47 -14.50 -14.83 -15.96
CA LEU A 47 -13.77 -13.57 -16.22
C LEU A 47 -12.42 -13.79 -16.92
N ARG A 48 -11.85 -15.01 -16.86
CA ARG A 48 -10.60 -15.37 -17.56
C ARG A 48 -10.67 -15.32 -19.08
N LYS A 49 -11.85 -15.13 -19.66
CA LYS A 49 -12.02 -14.93 -21.11
C LYS A 49 -11.47 -13.59 -21.58
N ASN A 50 -11.36 -12.60 -20.69
CA ASN A 50 -10.89 -11.26 -21.03
C ASN A 50 -9.43 -11.06 -20.57
N PRO A 51 -8.52 -10.63 -21.46
CA PRO A 51 -7.13 -10.31 -21.09
C PRO A 51 -7.05 -9.24 -19.99
N CYS A 52 -7.98 -8.29 -19.98
CA CYS A 52 -8.21 -7.32 -18.90
C CYS A 52 -8.20 -7.94 -17.47
N SER A 53 -8.78 -9.14 -17.29
CA SER A 53 -8.82 -9.79 -15.97
C SER A 53 -7.43 -10.19 -15.45
N ILE A 54 -6.47 -10.47 -16.33
CA ILE A 54 -5.10 -10.83 -15.96
C ILE A 54 -4.36 -9.59 -15.43
N TYR A 55 -4.54 -8.44 -16.07
CA TYR A 55 -3.98 -7.17 -15.62
C TYR A 55 -4.52 -6.77 -14.24
N PHE A 56 -5.81 -6.99 -13.98
CA PHE A 56 -6.40 -6.75 -12.65
C PHE A 56 -5.85 -7.68 -11.57
N ILE A 57 -5.50 -8.92 -11.90
CA ILE A 57 -4.85 -9.84 -10.95
C ILE A 57 -3.44 -9.34 -10.64
N ALA A 58 -2.65 -8.98 -11.67
CA ALA A 58 -1.30 -8.44 -11.49
C ALA A 58 -1.31 -7.13 -10.67
N PHE A 59 -2.30 -6.26 -10.92
CA PHE A 59 -2.57 -5.07 -10.14
C PHE A 59 -2.81 -5.38 -8.66
N ASN A 60 -3.71 -6.33 -8.35
CA ASN A 60 -4.01 -6.70 -6.96
C ASN A 60 -2.79 -7.29 -6.24
N ILE A 61 -1.96 -8.08 -6.93
CA ILE A 61 -0.72 -8.63 -6.37
C ILE A 61 0.27 -7.50 -6.07
N ALA A 62 0.50 -6.58 -7.01
CA ALA A 62 1.36 -5.42 -6.80
C ALA A 62 0.87 -4.54 -5.63
N ASN A 63 -0.43 -4.31 -5.55
CA ASN A 63 -1.04 -3.51 -4.50
C ASN A 63 -0.96 -4.19 -3.12
N PHE A 64 -1.06 -5.52 -3.06
CA PHE A 64 -0.79 -6.30 -1.86
C PHE A 64 0.65 -6.08 -1.38
N PHE A 65 1.65 -6.27 -2.26
CA PHE A 65 3.05 -6.02 -1.91
C PHE A 65 3.34 -4.56 -1.50
N TYR A 66 2.64 -3.60 -2.13
CA TYR A 66 2.72 -2.19 -1.75
C TYR A 66 2.22 -1.97 -0.32
N ILE A 67 1.05 -2.48 0.03
CA ILE A 67 0.48 -2.36 1.39
C ILE A 67 1.46 -2.98 2.41
N TYR A 68 1.99 -4.17 2.15
CA TYR A 68 2.96 -4.79 3.06
C TYR A 68 4.31 -4.07 3.15
N SER A 69 4.78 -3.44 2.07
CA SER A 69 6.09 -2.76 2.07
C SER A 69 6.02 -1.34 2.62
N SER A 70 4.92 -0.64 2.35
CA SER A 70 4.72 0.77 2.69
C SER A 70 3.98 0.92 4.02
N LEU A 71 2.76 0.36 4.13
CA LEU A 71 1.88 0.56 5.28
C LEU A 71 2.43 -0.13 6.53
N LEU A 72 2.88 -1.38 6.43
CA LEU A 72 3.49 -2.10 7.56
C LEU A 72 4.66 -1.32 8.16
N ALA A 73 5.43 -0.68 7.29
CA ALA A 73 6.63 0.03 7.68
C ALA A 73 6.32 1.41 8.27
N LEU A 74 5.24 2.03 7.82
CA LEU A 74 4.67 3.24 8.40
C LEU A 74 4.10 2.96 9.79
N ILE A 75 3.40 1.83 9.99
CA ILE A 75 2.91 1.37 11.30
C ILE A 75 4.09 1.13 12.26
N LEU A 76 5.14 0.46 11.80
CA LEU A 76 6.30 0.16 12.64
C LEU A 76 7.06 1.44 13.07
N SER A 77 7.23 2.38 12.14
CA SER A 77 7.96 3.62 12.39
C SER A 77 7.15 4.66 13.18
N ALA A 78 5.90 4.92 12.79
CA ALA A 78 5.06 5.95 13.39
C ALA A 78 4.25 5.45 14.60
N GLY A 79 3.81 4.19 14.59
CA GLY A 79 3.04 3.59 15.68
C GLY A 79 3.93 3.00 16.78
N TYR A 80 4.95 2.20 16.41
CA TYR A 80 5.77 1.48 17.41
C TYR A 80 7.12 2.14 17.70
N ASN A 81 7.46 3.27 17.06
CA ASN A 81 8.78 3.92 17.15
C ASN A 81 9.97 2.99 16.81
N VAL A 82 9.70 1.83 16.19
CA VAL A 82 10.72 0.88 15.77
C VAL A 82 11.15 1.29 14.37
N ASN A 83 12.33 1.89 14.26
CA ASN A 83 12.92 2.28 13.00
C ASN A 83 13.86 1.18 12.49
N PRO A 84 13.41 0.20 11.67
CA PRO A 84 14.30 -0.78 11.05
C PRO A 84 15.37 -0.12 10.17
N SER A 85 15.16 1.14 9.78
CA SER A 85 16.14 1.97 9.07
C SER A 85 17.39 2.29 9.88
N VAL A 86 17.31 2.25 11.22
CA VAL A 86 18.47 2.44 12.10
C VAL A 86 19.32 1.18 12.15
N TYR A 87 18.70 0.00 12.00
CA TYR A 87 19.40 -1.28 12.01
C TYR A 87 20.10 -1.59 10.69
N ASN A 88 19.49 -1.26 9.54
CA ASN A 88 20.11 -1.54 8.25
C ASN A 88 19.64 -0.60 7.13
N LEU A 89 20.56 0.23 6.64
CA LEU A 89 20.30 1.27 5.63
C LEU A 89 19.90 0.67 4.27
N ILE A 90 20.37 -0.55 3.99
CA ILE A 90 20.05 -1.31 2.78
C ILE A 90 18.56 -1.69 2.77
N ILE A 91 18.03 -2.17 3.89
CA ILE A 91 16.62 -2.57 4.03
C ILE A 91 15.71 -1.34 3.86
N CYS A 92 16.10 -0.20 4.43
CA CYS A 92 15.37 1.06 4.24
C CYS A 92 15.28 1.48 2.77
N ARG A 93 16.41 1.44 2.05
CA ARG A 93 16.45 1.78 0.62
C ARG A 93 15.66 0.80 -0.24
N LEU A 94 15.82 -0.50 0.01
CA LEU A 94 15.09 -1.54 -0.70
C LEU A 94 13.58 -1.38 -0.50
N ARG A 95 13.15 -1.05 0.71
CA ARG A 95 11.74 -0.80 1.03
C ARG A 95 11.16 0.40 0.29
N LEU A 96 11.86 1.54 0.30
CA LEU A 96 11.44 2.74 -0.42
C LEU A 96 11.35 2.47 -1.93
N TYR A 97 12.36 1.79 -2.47
CA TYR A 97 12.39 1.41 -3.87
C TYR A 97 11.26 0.45 -4.24
N ALA A 98 11.04 -0.60 -3.44
CA ALA A 98 9.95 -1.54 -3.63
C ALA A 98 8.59 -0.86 -3.56
N SER A 99 8.37 0.02 -2.58
CA SER A 99 7.10 0.77 -2.45
C SER A 99 6.85 1.64 -3.68
N LEU A 100 7.84 2.39 -4.15
CA LEU A 100 7.72 3.20 -5.36
C LEU A 100 7.48 2.35 -6.61
N LEU A 101 8.19 1.23 -6.74
CA LEU A 101 8.02 0.30 -7.85
C LEU A 101 6.61 -0.27 -7.90
N PHE A 102 6.09 -0.77 -6.78
CA PHE A 102 4.76 -1.38 -6.74
C PHE A 102 3.65 -0.36 -6.98
N ASP A 103 3.80 0.87 -6.49
CA ASP A 103 2.86 1.96 -6.78
C ASP A 103 2.83 2.30 -8.27
N CYS A 104 4.01 2.40 -8.89
CA CYS A 104 4.13 2.67 -10.31
C CYS A 104 3.57 1.51 -11.16
N LEU A 105 3.91 0.27 -10.82
CA LEU A 105 3.39 -0.94 -11.46
C LEU A 105 1.87 -1.01 -11.37
N SER A 106 1.30 -0.70 -10.19
CA SER A 106 -0.14 -0.61 -9.97
C SER A 106 -0.80 0.37 -10.96
N ALA A 107 -0.26 1.59 -11.09
CA ALA A 107 -0.77 2.56 -12.06
C ALA A 107 -0.64 2.06 -13.52
N PHE A 108 0.51 1.47 -13.89
CA PHE A 108 0.72 0.93 -15.24
C PHE A 108 -0.25 -0.20 -15.58
N TYR A 109 -0.51 -1.15 -14.66
CA TYR A 109 -1.47 -2.22 -14.90
C TYR A 109 -2.88 -1.70 -15.12
N LEU A 110 -3.28 -0.63 -14.42
CA LEU A 110 -4.60 -0.01 -14.57
C LEU A 110 -4.72 0.71 -15.93
N ILE A 111 -3.65 1.38 -16.37
CA ILE A 111 -3.58 2.01 -17.69
C ILE A 111 -3.64 0.96 -18.79
N LEU A 112 -2.83 -0.11 -18.71
CA LEU A 112 -2.84 -1.23 -19.66
C LEU A 112 -4.22 -1.89 -19.73
N ALA A 113 -4.88 -2.11 -18.59
CA ALA A 113 -6.22 -2.66 -18.54
C ALA A 113 -7.26 -1.74 -19.22
N SER A 114 -7.09 -0.42 -19.10
CA SER A 114 -7.96 0.57 -19.75
C SER A 114 -7.76 0.59 -21.26
N ILE A 115 -6.51 0.53 -21.72
CA ILE A 115 -6.16 0.46 -23.15
C ILE A 115 -6.71 -0.83 -23.76
N ASP A 116 -6.49 -1.98 -23.14
CA ASP A 116 -7.00 -3.28 -23.58
C ASP A 116 -8.52 -3.25 -23.77
N ARG A 117 -9.26 -2.61 -22.85
CA ARG A 117 -10.71 -2.45 -22.94
C ARG A 117 -11.14 -1.54 -24.10
N VAL A 118 -10.39 -0.46 -24.37
CA VAL A 118 -10.68 0.47 -25.47
C VAL A 118 -10.41 -0.18 -26.83
N PHE A 119 -9.40 -1.03 -26.96
CA PHE A 119 -9.11 -1.72 -28.21
C PHE A 119 -10.06 -2.90 -28.50
N ILE A 120 -10.69 -3.47 -27.46
CA ILE A 120 -11.66 -4.57 -27.58
C ILE A 120 -13.10 -4.05 -27.87
N THR A 121 -13.41 -2.81 -27.51
CA THR A 121 -14.71 -2.16 -27.77
C THR A 121 -14.73 -1.50 -29.14
#